data_AF-A0A9E0Y2E9-F1
#
_entry.id   AF-A0A9E0Y2E9-F1
#
_cell.length_a   1.000
_cell.length_b   1.000
_cell.length_c   1.000
_cell.angle_alpha   90.00
_cell.angle_beta   90.00
_cell.angle_gamma   90.00
#
_symmetry.space_group_name_H-M   'P 1'
#
loop_
_entity.id
_entity.type
_entity.pdbx_description
1 polymer ?
#
loop_
_entity_poly.entity_id
_entity_poly.type
_entity_poly.pdbx_seq_one_letter_code
_entity_poly.pdbx_strand_id
1 'polypeptide(L)'
;MYPLSDQQIEYILNDIQSRGIGDESLRHNLLDHVCCIIEQNLEEKGDFESFYQMTIATFYEVSLKEIEDESAILSTFKHYYKMKKAMIYAGVISTVFLTIGALLKILFLPGASLFILLGIVGVSILFLPLLAIVKIKEIPERRDKWVLTLGIMAGCGYFLSMLFLLFQFPGARSLWIVTLSLSFFGFLPMYFFTGIRRAETRANTIVTAILLFCVLGTQFALTPRSVHKSKSQTMVSAIANR
;
A
#
# COMPACT_ATOMS: atom_id res chain seq x y z
N MET A 1 36.77 20.83 33.14
CA MET A 1 35.97 20.85 31.91
C MET A 1 36.73 21.71 30.93
N TYR A 2 37.18 21.12 29.83
CA TYR A 2 38.00 21.82 28.83
C TYR A 2 37.07 22.64 27.92
N PRO A 3 37.18 23.97 27.86
CA PRO A 3 36.34 24.77 26.98
C PRO A 3 36.85 24.66 25.53
N LEU A 4 35.99 24.13 24.64
CA LEU A 4 36.29 24.12 23.21
C LEU A 4 36.21 25.52 22.61
N SER A 5 37.17 25.84 21.74
CA SER A 5 37.14 27.08 20.94
C SER A 5 36.29 26.91 19.68
N ASP A 6 35.75 28.01 19.15
CA ASP A 6 34.97 28.02 17.91
C ASP A 6 35.74 27.39 16.73
N GLN A 7 37.06 27.58 16.67
CA GLN A 7 37.92 26.98 15.64
C GLN A 7 38.00 25.45 15.75
N GLN A 8 38.02 24.91 16.97
CA GLN A 8 38.01 23.45 17.20
C GLN A 8 36.65 22.83 16.87
N ILE A 9 35.56 23.53 17.18
CA ILE A 9 34.20 23.11 16.83
C ILE A 9 34.03 23.07 15.30
N GLU A 10 34.51 24.12 14.61
CA GLU A 10 34.46 24.19 13.15
C GLU A 10 35.34 23.12 12.50
N TYR A 11 36.50 22.80 13.09
CA TYR A 11 37.35 21.68 12.66
C TYR A 11 36.60 20.34 12.74
N ILE A 12 35.97 20.02 13.88
CA ILE A 12 35.20 18.79 14.07
C ILE A 12 34.06 18.70 13.07
N LEU A 13 33.30 19.79 12.88
CA LEU A 13 32.17 19.83 11.95
C LEU A 13 32.61 19.60 10.49
N ASN A 14 33.71 20.23 10.06
CA ASN A 14 34.26 20.05 8.72
C ASN A 14 34.81 18.63 8.51
N ASP A 15 35.47 18.05 9.50
CA ASP A 15 35.98 16.68 9.42
C ASP A 15 34.85 15.65 9.34
N ILE A 16 33.80 15.76 10.18
CA ILE A 16 32.60 14.90 10.12
C ILE A 16 31.94 14.97 8.74
N GLN A 17 31.82 16.18 8.16
CA GLN A 17 31.26 16.36 6.82
C GLN A 17 32.14 15.75 5.73
N SER A 18 33.47 15.90 5.83
CA SER A 18 34.43 15.35 4.87
C SER A 18 34.43 13.82 4.85
N ARG A 19 34.09 13.19 5.98
CA ARG A 19 33.98 11.73 6.14
C ARG A 19 32.70 11.12 5.57
N GLY A 20 31.82 11.94 4.98
CA GLY A 20 30.70 11.48 4.17
C GLY A 20 29.34 11.50 4.84
N ILE A 21 29.18 12.19 5.98
CA ILE A 21 27.87 12.42 6.60
C ILE A 21 27.11 13.52 5.85
N GLY A 22 26.07 13.14 5.12
CA GLY A 22 25.19 14.03 4.37
C GLY A 22 23.98 14.52 5.17
N ASP A 23 23.46 13.71 6.10
CA ASP A 23 22.31 14.08 6.93
C ASP A 23 22.66 15.18 7.96
N GLU A 24 21.98 16.32 7.85
CA GLU A 24 22.23 17.49 8.71
C GLU A 24 21.91 17.21 10.17
N SER A 25 20.87 16.41 10.46
CA SER A 25 20.48 16.10 11.82
C SER A 25 21.50 15.18 12.50
N LEU A 26 22.00 14.18 11.77
CA LEU A 26 23.03 13.27 12.23
C LEU A 26 24.36 14.00 12.45
N ARG A 27 24.74 14.91 11.53
CA ARG A 27 25.94 15.73 11.68
C ARG A 27 25.94 16.55 12.97
N HIS A 28 24.83 17.22 13.28
CA HIS A 28 24.72 18.00 14.51
C HIS A 28 24.72 17.13 15.77
N ASN A 29 24.06 15.97 15.74
CA ASN A 29 24.09 15.02 16.87
C ASN A 29 25.51 14.48 17.13
N LEU A 30 26.25 14.15 16.07
CA LEU A 30 27.63 13.69 16.18
C LEU A 30 28.56 14.80 16.69
N LEU A 31 28.41 16.02 16.17
CA LEU A 31 29.16 17.19 16.66
C LEU A 31 28.92 17.39 18.16
N ASP A 32 27.66 17.44 18.60
CA ASP A 32 27.31 17.67 20.00
C ASP A 32 27.88 16.60 20.93
N HIS A 33 27.79 15.33 20.50
CA HIS A 33 28.30 14.22 21.31
C HIS A 33 29.83 14.20 21.38
N VAL A 34 30.51 14.45 20.26
CA VAL A 34 31.98 14.55 20.22
C VAL A 34 32.46 15.72 21.07
N CYS A 35 31.84 16.89 20.94
CA CYS A 35 32.16 18.06 21.76
C CYS A 35 31.99 17.73 23.26
N CYS A 36 30.86 17.15 23.66
CA CYS A 36 30.62 16.74 25.05
C CYS A 36 31.71 15.79 25.59
N ILE A 37 32.13 14.80 24.80
CA ILE A 37 33.16 13.83 25.23
C ILE A 37 34.50 14.53 25.43
N ILE A 38 34.87 15.44 24.53
CA ILE A 38 36.14 16.18 24.63
C ILE A 38 36.11 17.13 25.83
N GLU A 39 35.04 17.89 26.03
CA GLU A 39 34.92 18.84 27.15
C GLU A 39 34.98 18.13 28.52
N GLN A 40 34.47 16.90 28.61
CA GLN A 40 34.42 16.12 29.84
C GLN A 40 35.71 15.35 30.13
N ASN A 41 36.36 14.81 29.11
CA ASN A 41 37.44 13.82 29.29
C ASN A 41 38.83 14.32 28.88
N LEU A 42 38.95 15.48 28.22
CA LEU A 42 40.24 16.06 27.88
C LEU A 42 40.88 16.76 29.10
N GLU A 43 42.13 16.40 29.39
CA GLU A 43 42.94 17.05 30.42
C GLU A 43 43.30 18.50 30.03
N GLU A 44 43.47 19.42 30.98
CA GLU A 44 43.75 20.86 30.71
C GLU A 44 45.03 21.13 29.91
N LYS A 45 45.94 20.14 29.80
CA LYS A 45 47.17 20.19 28.98
C LYS A 45 47.23 19.08 27.92
N GLY A 46 46.11 18.40 27.68
CA GLY A 46 46.01 17.34 26.69
C GLY A 46 46.12 17.88 25.26
N ASP A 47 46.57 17.03 24.35
CA ASP A 47 46.58 17.33 22.93
C ASP A 47 45.19 17.07 22.33
N PHE A 48 44.55 18.12 21.84
CA PHE A 48 43.22 18.08 21.25
C PHE A 48 43.17 17.15 20.03
N GLU A 49 44.17 17.20 19.16
CA GLU A 49 44.13 16.48 17.88
C GLU A 49 44.18 14.96 18.12
N SER A 50 45.14 14.49 18.93
CA SER A 50 45.23 13.05 19.25
C SER A 50 44.00 12.54 20.01
N PHE A 51 43.47 13.33 20.95
CA PHE A 51 42.27 12.95 21.69
C PHE A 51 41.01 12.93 20.80
N TYR A 52 40.88 13.89 19.88
CA TYR A 52 39.81 13.92 18.89
C TYR A 52 39.87 12.70 17.97
N GLN A 53 41.04 12.39 17.40
CA GLN A 53 41.20 11.22 16.52
C GLN A 53 40.88 9.91 17.24
N MET A 54 41.22 9.80 18.53
CA MET A 54 40.83 8.64 19.34
C MET A 54 39.33 8.61 19.62
N THR A 55 38.72 9.76 19.91
CA THR A 55 37.29 9.88 20.20
C THR A 55 36.44 9.55 18.97
N ILE A 56 36.74 10.14 17.82
CA ILE A 56 35.98 9.95 16.58
C ILE A 56 36.06 8.50 16.11
N ALA A 57 37.20 7.82 16.30
CA ALA A 57 37.40 6.41 15.95
C ALA A 57 36.54 5.44 16.78
N THR A 58 35.96 5.87 17.91
CA THR A 58 35.03 5.01 18.69
C THR A 58 33.63 4.93 18.08
N PHE A 59 33.27 5.86 17.19
CA PHE A 59 31.93 5.94 16.61
C PHE A 59 31.71 5.03 15.40
N TYR A 60 32.77 4.46 14.81
CA TYR A 60 32.67 3.66 13.59
C TYR A 60 33.70 2.51 13.57
N GLU A 61 33.37 1.39 12.92
CA GLU A 61 34.33 0.29 12.70
C GLU A 61 35.09 0.44 11.37
N VAL A 62 34.40 0.83 10.29
CA VAL A 62 35.00 0.97 8.95
C VAL A 62 35.00 2.42 8.48
N SER A 63 33.86 3.10 8.56
CA SER A 63 33.73 4.51 8.16
C SER A 63 32.54 5.18 8.83
N LEU A 64 32.62 6.49 9.08
CA LEU A 64 31.52 7.26 9.68
C LEU A 64 30.21 7.16 8.87
N LYS A 65 30.33 7.03 7.54
CA LYS A 65 29.20 6.89 6.62
C LYS A 65 28.29 5.70 6.91
N GLU A 66 28.81 4.64 7.54
CA GLU A 66 28.04 3.47 7.93
C GLU A 66 26.84 3.82 8.82
N ILE A 67 27.03 4.77 9.75
CA ILE A 67 25.97 5.24 10.66
C ILE A 67 24.80 5.85 9.88
N GLU A 68 25.10 6.58 8.80
CA GLU A 68 24.08 7.16 7.92
C GLU A 68 23.39 6.09 7.06
N ASP A 69 24.16 5.15 6.52
CA ASP A 69 23.62 4.05 5.71
C ASP A 69 22.67 3.16 6.56
N GLU A 70 23.06 2.81 7.79
CA GLU A 70 22.22 2.06 8.73
C GLU A 70 20.96 2.84 9.12
N SER A 71 21.10 4.13 9.42
CA SER A 71 19.97 5.00 9.78
C SER A 71 18.98 5.15 8.61
N ALA A 72 19.49 5.28 7.38
CA ALA A 72 18.69 5.32 6.17
C ALA A 72 17.95 4.00 5.96
N ILE A 73 18.63 2.87 6.12
CA ILE A 73 18.04 1.52 6.05
C ILE A 73 16.91 1.37 7.08
N LEU A 74 17.15 1.72 8.35
CA LEU A 74 16.15 1.67 9.41
C LEU A 74 14.95 2.59 9.14
N SER A 75 15.19 3.78 8.60
CA SER A 75 14.14 4.72 8.22
C SER A 75 13.27 4.17 7.09
N THR A 76 13.88 3.59 6.04
CA THR A 76 13.12 2.94 4.96
C THR A 76 12.26 1.78 5.47
N PHE A 77 12.78 0.96 6.38
CA PHE A 77 11.99 -0.08 7.05
C PHE A 77 10.86 0.52 7.88
N LYS A 78 11.10 1.59 8.65
CA LYS A 78 10.06 2.28 9.44
C LYS A 78 8.94 2.82 8.55
N HIS A 79 9.28 3.47 7.43
CA HIS A 79 8.30 3.94 6.44
C HIS A 79 7.52 2.78 5.84
N TYR A 80 8.20 1.69 5.49
CA TYR A 80 7.57 0.48 4.99
C TYR A 80 6.54 -0.12 5.96
N TYR A 81 6.91 -0.27 7.24
CA TYR A 81 5.99 -0.76 8.28
C TYR A 81 4.81 0.18 8.52
N LYS A 82 5.03 1.50 8.50
CA LYS A 82 3.95 2.49 8.60
C LYS A 82 2.95 2.33 7.45
N MET A 83 3.41 2.20 6.20
CA MET A 83 2.54 1.99 5.04
C MET A 83 1.76 0.67 5.13
N LYS A 84 2.41 -0.40 5.59
CA LYS A 84 1.76 -1.70 5.79
C LYS A 84 0.66 -1.62 6.86
N LYS A 85 0.92 -0.93 7.98
CA LYS A 85 -0.11 -0.68 9.01
C LYS A 85 -1.26 0.15 8.45
N ALA A 86 -0.96 1.24 7.74
CA ALA A 86 -1.97 2.10 7.12
C ALA A 86 -2.86 1.33 6.13
N MET A 87 -2.27 0.46 5.31
CA MET A 87 -3.00 -0.43 4.40
C MET A 87 -3.99 -1.33 5.17
N ILE A 88 -3.55 -1.97 6.26
CA ILE A 88 -4.42 -2.84 7.07
C ILE A 88 -5.56 -2.03 7.69
N TYR A 89 -5.28 -0.88 8.30
CA TYR A 89 -6.31 -0.01 8.87
C TYR A 89 -7.32 0.45 7.81
N ALA A 90 -6.86 0.91 6.65
CA ALA A 90 -7.73 1.31 5.55
C ALA A 90 -8.62 0.16 5.06
N GLY A 91 -8.06 -1.05 4.93
CA GLY A 91 -8.81 -2.24 4.53
C GLY A 91 -9.88 -2.64 5.55
N VAL A 92 -9.54 -2.65 6.84
CA VAL A 92 -10.47 -2.98 7.93
C VAL A 92 -11.60 -1.94 7.99
N ILE A 93 -11.26 -0.65 8.01
CA ILE A 93 -12.25 0.43 8.06
C ILE A 93 -13.20 0.32 6.85
N SER A 94 -12.67 0.17 5.65
CA SER A 94 -13.50 0.10 4.45
C SER A 94 -14.41 -1.14 4.45
N THR A 95 -13.93 -2.28 4.95
CA THR A 95 -14.73 -3.50 5.08
C THR A 95 -15.86 -3.32 6.09
N VAL A 96 -15.59 -2.68 7.24
CA VAL A 96 -16.60 -2.36 8.26
C VAL A 96 -17.67 -1.42 7.68
N PHE A 97 -17.28 -0.40 6.92
CA PHE A 97 -18.23 0.50 6.27
C PHE A 97 -19.09 -0.23 5.23
N LEU A 98 -18.50 -1.15 4.44
CA LEU A 98 -19.25 -1.97 3.49
C LEU A 98 -20.23 -2.91 4.18
N THR A 99 -19.83 -3.57 5.27
CA THR A 99 -20.72 -4.50 5.99
C THR A 99 -21.85 -3.75 6.69
N ILE A 100 -21.57 -2.65 7.37
CA ILE A 100 -22.59 -1.78 7.95
C ILE A 100 -23.53 -1.28 6.86
N GLY A 101 -23.00 -0.75 5.75
CA GLY A 101 -23.80 -0.28 4.63
C GLY A 101 -24.69 -1.37 4.02
N ALA A 102 -24.19 -2.59 3.89
CA ALA A 102 -24.97 -3.74 3.43
C ALA A 102 -26.07 -4.13 4.42
N LEU A 103 -25.79 -4.15 5.72
CA LEU A 103 -26.79 -4.42 6.77
C LEU A 103 -27.88 -3.35 6.79
N LEU A 104 -27.53 -2.07 6.72
CA LEU A 104 -28.49 -0.98 6.64
C LEU A 104 -29.41 -1.11 5.42
N LYS A 105 -28.86 -1.57 4.28
CA LYS A 105 -29.65 -1.81 3.06
C LYS A 105 -30.66 -2.94 3.26
N ILE A 106 -30.27 -4.02 3.93
CA ILE A 106 -31.16 -5.15 4.25
C ILE A 106 -32.25 -4.73 5.23
N LEU A 107 -31.90 -3.90 6.22
CA LEU A 107 -32.79 -3.40 7.25
C LEU A 107 -33.62 -2.18 6.81
N PHE A 108 -33.55 -1.78 5.53
CA PHE A 108 -34.23 -0.61 4.95
C PHE A 108 -33.97 0.71 5.71
N LEU A 109 -32.85 0.81 6.41
CA LEU A 109 -32.48 2.01 7.18
C LEU A 109 -31.95 3.11 6.25
N PRO A 110 -32.27 4.38 6.51
CA PRO A 110 -31.74 5.50 5.74
C PRO A 110 -30.22 5.59 5.91
N GLY A 111 -29.51 6.01 4.86
CA GLY A 111 -28.05 6.17 4.88
C GLY A 111 -27.23 4.98 4.40
N ALA A 112 -27.86 3.86 4.03
CA ALA A 112 -27.16 2.67 3.51
C ALA A 112 -26.26 2.98 2.30
N SER A 113 -26.70 3.85 1.39
CA SER A 113 -25.94 4.25 0.21
C SER A 113 -24.65 4.99 0.54
N LEU A 114 -24.64 5.82 1.58
CA LEU A 114 -23.48 6.60 2.00
C LEU A 114 -22.36 5.70 2.55
N PHE A 115 -22.70 4.75 3.42
CA PHE A 115 -21.74 3.80 3.98
C PHE A 115 -21.16 2.87 2.90
N ILE A 116 -22.00 2.41 1.96
CA ILE A 116 -21.53 1.62 0.83
C ILE A 116 -20.58 2.44 -0.05
N LEU A 117 -20.92 3.70 -0.37
CA LEU A 117 -20.07 4.59 -1.16
C LEU A 117 -18.70 4.78 -0.50
N LEU A 118 -18.67 5.15 0.79
CA LEU A 118 -17.44 5.34 1.55
C LEU A 118 -16.60 4.07 1.60
N GLY A 119 -17.24 2.92 1.80
CA GLY A 119 -16.57 1.62 1.79
C GLY A 119 -15.94 1.30 0.43
N ILE A 120 -16.69 1.44 -0.67
CA ILE A 120 -16.18 1.16 -2.02
C ILE A 120 -15.04 2.11 -2.39
N VAL A 121 -15.21 3.41 -2.14
CA VAL A 121 -14.19 4.44 -2.43
C VAL A 121 -12.93 4.18 -1.59
N GLY A 122 -13.10 3.85 -0.31
CA GLY A 122 -11.98 3.50 0.58
C GLY A 122 -11.21 2.28 0.09
N VAL A 123 -11.89 1.21 -0.34
CA VAL A 123 -11.21 0.04 -0.90
C VAL A 123 -10.48 0.39 -2.20
N SER A 124 -11.16 1.05 -3.15
CA SER A 124 -10.62 1.27 -4.49
C SER A 124 -9.49 2.30 -4.53
N ILE A 125 -9.54 3.36 -3.71
CA ILE A 125 -8.59 4.48 -3.76
C ILE A 125 -7.51 4.35 -2.69
N LEU A 126 -7.83 3.83 -1.50
CA LEU A 126 -6.86 3.71 -0.41
C LEU A 126 -6.25 2.31 -0.35
N PHE A 127 -7.09 1.29 -0.14
CA PHE A 127 -6.57 -0.05 0.15
C PHE A 127 -5.83 -0.68 -1.04
N LEU A 128 -6.42 -0.68 -2.24
CA LEU A 128 -5.84 -1.32 -3.43
C LEU A 128 -4.51 -0.68 -3.88
N PRO A 129 -4.39 0.66 -3.99
CA PRO A 129 -3.13 1.29 -4.37
C PRO A 129 -2.02 1.09 -3.32
N LEU A 130 -2.36 1.15 -2.02
CA LEU A 130 -1.39 0.87 -0.96
C LEU A 130 -0.92 -0.59 -1.02
N LEU A 131 -1.83 -1.53 -1.27
CA LEU A 131 -1.50 -2.94 -1.48
C LEU A 131 -0.53 -3.11 -2.64
N ALA A 132 -0.74 -2.38 -3.75
CA ALA A 132 0.17 -2.40 -4.91
C ALA A 132 1.59 -2.01 -4.50
N ILE A 133 1.74 -0.85 -3.85
CA ILE A 133 3.04 -0.28 -3.51
C ILE A 133 3.80 -1.19 -2.53
N VAL A 134 3.11 -1.73 -1.52
CA VAL A 134 3.71 -2.62 -0.53
C VAL A 134 4.09 -3.96 -1.18
N LYS A 135 3.19 -4.58 -1.95
CA LYS A 135 3.43 -5.92 -2.52
C LYS A 135 4.38 -5.93 -3.71
N ILE A 136 4.43 -4.89 -4.53
CA ILE A 136 5.40 -4.80 -5.64
C ILE A 136 6.85 -4.78 -5.13
N LYS A 137 7.09 -4.24 -3.92
CA LYS A 137 8.40 -4.26 -3.25
C LYS A 137 8.78 -5.64 -2.71
N GLU A 138 7.80 -6.44 -2.25
CA GLU A 138 8.04 -7.79 -1.71
C GLU A 138 8.29 -8.84 -2.80
N ILE A 139 7.79 -8.62 -4.03
CA ILE A 139 7.85 -9.62 -5.10
C ILE A 139 9.15 -9.45 -5.90
N PRO A 140 10.02 -10.48 -5.94
CA PRO A 140 11.25 -10.40 -6.74
C PRO A 140 10.98 -10.58 -8.24
N GLU A 141 10.00 -11.42 -8.60
CA GLU A 141 9.79 -11.85 -9.98
C GLU A 141 8.91 -10.88 -10.79
N ARG A 142 9.38 -10.51 -12.00
CA ARG A 142 8.68 -9.54 -12.87
C ARG A 142 7.30 -10.03 -13.31
N ARG A 143 7.11 -11.33 -13.53
CA ARG A 143 5.80 -11.91 -13.94
C ARG A 143 4.74 -11.77 -12.85
N ASP A 144 5.10 -12.04 -11.61
CA ASP A 144 4.21 -11.90 -10.46
C ASP A 144 3.80 -10.44 -10.22
N LYS A 145 4.70 -9.49 -10.52
CA LYS A 145 4.36 -8.06 -10.51
C LYS A 145 3.25 -7.75 -11.53
N TRP A 146 3.33 -8.30 -12.75
CA TRP A 146 2.29 -8.12 -13.77
C TRP A 146 0.94 -8.72 -13.34
N VAL A 147 0.95 -9.92 -12.76
CA VAL A 147 -0.27 -10.57 -12.24
C VAL A 147 -0.89 -9.73 -11.12
N LEU A 148 -0.08 -9.24 -10.19
CA LEU A 148 -0.53 -8.36 -9.11
C LEU A 148 -1.12 -7.06 -9.66
N THR A 149 -0.43 -6.38 -10.57
CA THR A 149 -0.92 -5.14 -11.19
C THR A 149 -2.23 -5.37 -11.93
N LEU A 150 -2.33 -6.45 -12.71
CA LEU A 150 -3.54 -6.80 -13.44
C LEU A 150 -4.70 -7.14 -12.49
N GLY A 151 -4.43 -7.82 -11.38
CA GLY A 151 -5.40 -8.09 -10.33
C GLY A 151 -5.91 -6.83 -9.64
N ILE A 152 -5.03 -5.87 -9.38
CA ILE A 152 -5.41 -4.57 -8.79
C ILE A 152 -6.24 -3.74 -9.76
N MET A 153 -5.87 -3.73 -11.05
CA MET A 153 -6.67 -3.08 -12.09
C MET A 153 -8.06 -3.71 -12.21
N ALA A 154 -8.14 -5.05 -12.23
CA ALA A 154 -9.41 -5.77 -12.26
C ALA A 154 -10.24 -5.48 -11.00
N GLY A 155 -9.61 -5.46 -9.81
CA GLY A 155 -10.25 -5.12 -8.55
C GLY A 155 -10.82 -3.69 -8.53
N CYS A 156 -10.04 -2.69 -8.94
CA CYS A 156 -10.50 -1.30 -9.06
C CYS A 156 -11.69 -1.20 -10.03
N GLY A 157 -11.58 -1.83 -11.21
CA GLY A 157 -12.66 -1.87 -12.19
C GLY A 157 -13.93 -2.53 -11.63
N TYR A 158 -13.77 -3.58 -10.83
CA TYR A 158 -14.87 -4.30 -10.20
C TYR A 158 -15.61 -3.42 -9.17
N PHE A 159 -14.87 -2.78 -8.26
CA PHE A 159 -15.44 -1.87 -7.26
C PHE A 159 -16.10 -0.65 -7.91
N LEU A 160 -15.48 -0.08 -8.95
CA LEU A 160 -16.05 1.02 -9.72
C LEU A 160 -17.34 0.62 -10.45
N SER A 161 -17.35 -0.57 -11.08
CA SER A 161 -18.53 -1.09 -11.75
C SER A 161 -19.68 -1.33 -10.78
N MET A 162 -19.39 -1.87 -9.60
CA MET A 162 -20.39 -2.03 -8.52
C MET A 162 -20.98 -0.69 -8.08
N LEU A 163 -20.14 0.33 -7.94
CA LEU A 163 -20.59 1.69 -7.60
C LEU A 163 -21.56 2.22 -8.65
N PHE A 164 -21.22 2.09 -9.93
CA PHE A 164 -22.06 2.58 -11.02
C PHE A 164 -23.40 1.84 -11.09
N LEU A 165 -23.38 0.53 -10.80
CA LEU A 165 -24.60 -0.28 -10.73
C LEU A 165 -25.49 0.15 -9.56
N LEU A 166 -24.90 0.55 -8.42
CA LEU A 166 -25.60 1.02 -7.23
C LEU A 166 -26.29 2.37 -7.47
N PHE A 167 -25.61 3.30 -8.14
CA PHE A 167 -26.13 4.65 -8.45
C PHE A 167 -26.97 4.71 -9.73
N GLN A 168 -27.19 3.58 -10.41
CA GLN A 168 -28.01 3.48 -11.62
C GLN A 168 -27.57 4.39 -12.77
N PHE A 169 -26.25 4.62 -12.91
CA PHE A 169 -25.74 5.42 -14.02
C PHE A 169 -26.05 4.76 -15.38
N PRO A 170 -26.30 5.55 -16.45
CA PRO A 170 -26.46 5.02 -17.79
C PRO A 170 -25.20 4.28 -18.21
N GLY A 171 -25.36 3.07 -18.75
CA GLY A 171 -24.22 2.22 -19.14
C GLY A 171 -23.58 1.39 -18.01
N ALA A 172 -24.00 1.55 -16.74
CA ALA A 172 -23.45 0.79 -15.61
C ALA A 172 -23.46 -0.73 -15.83
N ARG A 173 -24.54 -1.25 -16.43
CA ARG A 173 -24.66 -2.69 -16.74
C ARG A 173 -23.63 -3.17 -17.76
N SER A 174 -23.35 -2.35 -18.77
CA SER A 174 -22.34 -2.69 -19.79
C SER A 174 -20.94 -2.74 -19.17
N LEU A 175 -20.60 -1.76 -18.33
CA LEU A 175 -19.32 -1.71 -17.61
C LEU A 175 -19.14 -2.90 -16.67
N TRP A 176 -20.21 -3.28 -15.95
CA TRP A 176 -20.22 -4.45 -15.07
C TRP A 176 -19.95 -5.77 -15.83
N ILE A 177 -20.63 -5.99 -16.96
CA ILE A 177 -20.45 -7.20 -17.78
C ILE A 177 -19.04 -7.25 -18.39
N VAL A 178 -18.54 -6.12 -18.89
CA VAL A 178 -17.17 -6.02 -19.45
C VAL A 178 -16.14 -6.35 -18.38
N THR A 179 -16.27 -5.76 -17.19
CA THR A 179 -15.33 -5.98 -16.08
C THR A 179 -15.34 -7.42 -15.57
N LEU A 180 -16.53 -8.03 -15.43
CA LEU A 180 -16.65 -9.45 -15.07
C LEU A 180 -16.01 -10.34 -16.13
N SER A 181 -16.28 -10.08 -17.41
CA SER A 181 -15.73 -10.86 -18.52
C SER A 181 -14.21 -10.75 -18.57
N LEU A 182 -13.66 -9.55 -18.41
CA LEU A 182 -12.21 -9.31 -18.37
C LEU A 182 -11.55 -10.00 -17.17
N SER A 183 -12.21 -9.99 -16.00
CA SER A 183 -11.68 -10.65 -14.79
C SER A 183 -11.70 -12.18 -14.93
N PHE A 184 -12.75 -12.72 -15.53
CA PHE A 184 -12.92 -14.16 -15.71
C PHE A 184 -12.00 -14.73 -16.79
N PHE A 185 -11.87 -14.08 -17.94
CA PHE A 185 -11.07 -14.56 -19.07
C PHE A 185 -9.63 -14.02 -19.09
N GLY A 186 -9.35 -12.89 -18.44
CA GLY A 186 -8.02 -12.27 -18.41
C GLY A 186 -7.27 -12.58 -17.13
N PHE A 187 -7.79 -12.14 -15.99
CA PHE A 187 -7.10 -12.26 -14.70
C PHE A 187 -6.98 -13.71 -14.21
N LEU A 188 -8.08 -14.48 -14.25
CA LEU A 188 -8.11 -15.82 -13.68
C LEU A 188 -7.15 -16.80 -14.39
N PRO A 189 -7.09 -16.88 -15.74
CA PRO A 189 -6.11 -17.73 -16.41
C PRO A 189 -4.68 -17.29 -16.12
N MET A 190 -4.42 -15.98 -16.13
CA MET A 190 -3.08 -15.46 -15.85
C MET A 190 -2.62 -15.82 -14.45
N TYR A 191 -3.47 -15.65 -13.43
CA TYR A 191 -3.19 -16.02 -12.04
C TYR A 191 -2.94 -17.53 -11.89
N PHE A 192 -3.75 -18.36 -12.55
CA PHE A 192 -3.61 -19.83 -12.50
C PHE A 192 -2.29 -20.30 -13.11
N PHE A 193 -1.92 -19.81 -14.30
CA PHE A 193 -0.68 -20.21 -14.98
C PHE A 193 0.58 -19.76 -14.23
N THR A 194 0.57 -18.60 -13.57
CA THR A 194 1.72 -18.15 -12.77
C THR A 194 1.84 -18.92 -11.46
N GLY A 195 0.73 -19.19 -10.76
CA GLY A 195 0.81 -19.80 -9.42
C GLY A 195 1.08 -21.31 -9.42
N ILE A 196 0.72 -22.07 -10.47
CA ILE A 196 0.99 -23.53 -10.54
C ILE A 196 2.48 -23.87 -10.64
N ARG A 197 3.28 -22.91 -11.13
CA ARG A 197 4.72 -23.09 -11.30
C ARG A 197 5.46 -23.20 -9.96
N ARG A 198 4.89 -22.69 -8.87
CA ARG A 198 5.46 -22.82 -7.52
C ARG A 198 4.96 -24.10 -6.88
N ALA A 199 5.84 -25.09 -6.71
CA ALA A 199 5.48 -26.39 -6.15
C ALA A 199 4.91 -26.28 -4.72
N GLU A 200 5.45 -25.35 -3.90
CA GLU A 200 5.04 -25.16 -2.50
C GLU A 200 3.66 -24.51 -2.35
N THR A 201 3.25 -23.61 -3.25
CA THR A 201 1.96 -22.89 -3.17
C THR A 201 0.94 -23.36 -4.19
N ARG A 202 1.22 -24.44 -4.94
CA ARG A 202 0.37 -24.96 -6.01
C ARG A 202 -1.04 -25.29 -5.52
N ALA A 203 -1.16 -26.01 -4.40
CA ALA A 203 -2.45 -26.38 -3.84
C ALA A 203 -3.28 -25.15 -3.44
N ASN A 204 -2.67 -24.20 -2.73
CA ASN A 204 -3.35 -22.95 -2.35
C ASN A 204 -3.80 -22.16 -3.58
N THR A 205 -2.96 -22.06 -4.62
CA THR A 205 -3.30 -21.37 -5.88
C THR A 205 -4.48 -22.04 -6.60
N ILE A 206 -4.50 -23.38 -6.67
CA ILE A 206 -5.60 -24.11 -7.31
C ILE A 206 -6.90 -23.87 -6.53
N VAL A 207 -6.85 -23.96 -5.19
CA VAL A 207 -8.01 -23.71 -4.33
C VAL A 207 -8.52 -22.28 -4.50
N THR A 208 -7.64 -21.27 -4.48
CA THR A 208 -8.05 -19.87 -4.67
C THR A 208 -8.61 -19.62 -6.07
N ALA A 209 -8.06 -20.22 -7.12
CA ALA A 209 -8.59 -20.11 -8.48
C ALA A 209 -9.98 -20.73 -8.61
N ILE A 210 -10.22 -21.90 -8.01
CA ILE A 210 -11.55 -22.54 -7.99
C ILE A 210 -12.55 -21.64 -7.25
N LEU A 211 -12.18 -21.11 -6.08
CA LEU A 211 -13.04 -20.19 -5.32
C LEU A 211 -13.38 -18.94 -6.13
N LEU A 212 -12.39 -18.33 -6.79
CA LEU A 212 -12.61 -17.15 -7.65
C LEU A 212 -13.53 -17.48 -8.84
N PHE A 213 -13.38 -18.65 -9.45
CA PHE A 213 -14.25 -19.09 -10.54
C PHE A 213 -15.71 -19.23 -10.08
N CYS A 214 -15.95 -19.85 -8.92
CA CYS A 214 -17.28 -19.97 -8.33
C CYS A 214 -17.90 -18.61 -8.02
N VAL A 215 -17.15 -17.70 -7.39
CA VAL A 215 -17.64 -16.35 -7.05
C VAL A 215 -17.93 -15.52 -8.29
N LEU A 216 -17.01 -15.47 -9.27
CA LEU A 216 -17.23 -14.71 -10.50
C LEU A 216 -18.34 -15.32 -11.35
N GLY A 217 -18.44 -16.65 -11.40
CA GLY A 217 -19.50 -17.37 -12.10
C GLY A 217 -20.89 -17.09 -11.53
N THR A 218 -21.03 -17.11 -10.19
CA THR A 218 -22.30 -16.75 -9.53
C THR A 218 -22.68 -15.29 -9.78
N GLN A 219 -21.73 -14.37 -9.74
CA GLN A 219 -21.98 -12.95 -10.04
C GLN A 219 -22.42 -12.73 -11.48
N PHE A 220 -21.79 -13.42 -12.43
CA PHE A 220 -22.19 -13.40 -13.83
C PHE A 220 -23.62 -13.93 -14.01
N ALA A 221 -23.96 -15.04 -13.33
CA ALA A 221 -25.30 -15.63 -13.38
C ALA A 221 -26.38 -14.72 -12.76
N LEU A 222 -26.07 -14.03 -11.67
CA LEU A 222 -26.97 -13.11 -10.98
C LEU A 222 -27.15 -11.77 -11.70
N THR A 223 -26.38 -11.50 -12.75
CA THR A 223 -26.49 -10.25 -13.49
C THR A 223 -27.81 -10.25 -14.28
N PRO A 224 -28.79 -9.38 -13.95
CA PRO A 224 -30.10 -9.44 -14.57
C PRO A 224 -29.98 -9.12 -16.06
N ARG A 225 -30.25 -10.12 -16.92
CA ARG A 225 -30.42 -9.89 -18.34
C ARG A 225 -31.70 -9.09 -18.53
N SER A 226 -31.56 -7.88 -19.06
CA SER A 226 -32.70 -7.07 -19.51
C SER A 226 -33.35 -7.74 -20.72
N VAL A 227 -34.06 -8.85 -20.50
CA VAL A 227 -34.95 -9.42 -21.50
C VAL A 227 -36.17 -8.50 -21.55
N HIS A 228 -36.08 -7.51 -22.42
CA HIS A 228 -37.17 -6.83 -23.13
C HIS A 228 -38.56 -6.90 -22.45
N LYS A 229 -38.78 -6.08 -21.40
CA LYS A 229 -40.14 -5.65 -21.02
C LYS A 229 -40.66 -4.69 -22.10
N SER A 230 -41.06 -5.19 -23.26
CA SER A 230 -41.70 -4.34 -24.30
C SER A 230 -42.75 -5.06 -25.17
N LYS A 231 -43.31 -6.19 -24.72
CA LYS A 231 -44.51 -6.76 -25.36
C LYS A 231 -45.70 -7.08 -24.44
N SER A 232 -45.52 -7.05 -23.12
CA SER A 232 -46.64 -7.36 -22.19
C SER A 232 -47.48 -6.12 -21.84
N GLN A 233 -46.91 -4.91 -21.78
CA GLN A 233 -47.68 -3.69 -21.46
C GLN A 233 -48.51 -3.15 -22.65
N THR A 234 -48.10 -3.43 -23.89
CA THR A 234 -48.86 -3.01 -25.09
C THR A 234 -50.06 -3.90 -25.36
N MET A 235 -50.04 -5.19 -24.96
CA MET A 235 -51.21 -6.07 -25.11
C MET A 235 -52.29 -5.80 -24.06
N VAL A 236 -51.93 -5.46 -22.82
CA VAL A 236 -52.91 -5.15 -21.77
C VAL A 236 -53.63 -3.83 -22.04
N SER A 237 -52.94 -2.83 -22.62
CA SER A 237 -53.56 -1.56 -23.02
C SER A 237 -54.42 -1.67 -24.29
N ALA A 238 -54.16 -2.63 -25.18
CA ALA A 238 -54.99 -2.88 -26.36
C ALA A 238 -56.28 -3.66 -26.05
N ILE A 239 -56.29 -4.47 -24.98
CA ILE A 239 -57.48 -5.20 -24.52
C ILE A 239 -58.34 -4.31 -23.62
N ALA A 240 -57.75 -3.36 -22.87
CA ALA A 240 -58.49 -2.42 -22.02
C ALA A 240 -59.21 -1.30 -22.81
N ASN A 241 -58.97 -1.17 -24.11
CA ASN A 241 -59.56 -0.13 -24.96
C ASN A 241 -60.46 -0.71 -26.07
N ARG A 242 -60.99 -1.92 -25.85
CA ARG A 242 -61.97 -2.61 -26.70
C ARG A 242 -63.13 -3.09 -25.84
#